data_AF-A0A2H0LPX1-F1
#
_entry.id   AF-A0A2H0LPX1-F1
#
_cell.length_a   1.000
_cell.length_b   1.000
_cell.length_c   1.000
_cell.angle_alpha   90.00
_cell.angle_beta   90.00
_cell.angle_gamma   90.00
#
_symmetry.space_group_name_H-M   'P 1'
#
loop_
_entity.id
_entity.type
_entity.pdbx_description
1 polymer ?
#
loop_
_entity_poly.entity_id
_entity_poly.type
_entity_poly.pdbx_seq_one_letter_code
_entity_poly.pdbx_strand_id
1 'polypeptide(L)'
;MLPWADEWDNESSEVVQLIIPFFRRKSNKLVLSIGEPFPEKPPKAPVIPKNIVAEALKFQSFLNEEPFRQNEGGSVLRRTRTYEEVARHFDVSCARVSQLMSILRNLPESFLDSMKDSSDPNVLTIFSGRQLIRISRLATLERREKAISRLKDRKAFISRLETNC
;
A
#
# COMPACT_ATOMS: atom_id res chain seq x y z
N MET A 1 -69.92 1.73 26.97
CA MET A 1 -69.73 0.35 26.47
C MET A 1 -70.20 0.36 25.03
N LEU A 2 -69.29 0.30 24.06
CA LEU A 2 -69.63 0.40 22.63
C LEU A 2 -69.79 -1.02 22.04
N PRO A 3 -70.91 -1.31 21.36
CA PRO A 3 -71.33 -2.68 21.01
C PRO A 3 -70.68 -3.27 19.75
N TRP A 4 -69.61 -2.66 19.21
CA TRP A 4 -68.98 -3.08 17.96
C TRP A 4 -67.62 -3.77 18.14
N ALA A 5 -67.18 -3.96 19.38
CA ALA A 5 -65.85 -4.52 19.67
C ALA A 5 -65.75 -6.05 19.53
N ASP A 6 -66.87 -6.76 19.33
CA ASP A 6 -66.92 -8.23 19.40
C ASP A 6 -67.00 -8.93 18.02
N GLU A 7 -66.94 -8.22 16.89
CA GLU A 7 -67.19 -8.83 15.56
C GLU A 7 -65.95 -9.27 14.76
N TRP A 8 -64.74 -9.19 15.31
CA TRP A 8 -63.51 -9.58 14.59
C TRP A 8 -62.95 -10.96 14.98
N ASP A 9 -63.60 -11.70 15.87
CA ASP A 9 -63.07 -12.97 16.40
C ASP A 9 -63.54 -14.22 15.62
N ASN A 10 -63.69 -14.12 14.29
CA ASN A 10 -64.00 -15.30 13.47
C ASN A 10 -63.54 -15.24 12.00
N GLU A 11 -62.42 -14.58 11.71
CA GLU A 11 -61.68 -14.87 10.48
C GLU A 11 -60.62 -15.92 10.81
N SER A 12 -60.84 -17.13 10.31
CA SER A 12 -59.88 -18.23 10.33
C SER A 12 -58.54 -17.71 9.83
N SER A 13 -57.61 -17.41 10.75
CA SER A 13 -56.35 -16.80 10.39
C SER A 13 -55.51 -17.84 9.65
N GLU A 14 -55.56 -17.85 8.33
CA GLU A 14 -54.69 -18.68 7.50
C GLU A 14 -53.26 -18.17 7.67
N VAL A 15 -52.47 -18.88 8.47
CA VAL A 15 -51.05 -18.55 8.71
C VAL A 15 -50.25 -19.02 7.51
N VAL A 16 -49.92 -18.10 6.60
CA VAL A 16 -49.02 -18.37 5.48
C VAL A 16 -47.57 -18.19 5.93
N GLN A 17 -46.76 -19.25 5.84
CA GLN A 17 -45.32 -19.18 6.11
C GLN A 17 -44.55 -18.90 4.81
N LEU A 18 -43.97 -17.71 4.70
CA LEU A 18 -43.13 -17.31 3.58
C LEU A 18 -41.65 -17.67 3.85
N ILE A 19 -41.09 -18.58 3.04
CA ILE A 19 -39.65 -18.88 3.04
C ILE A 19 -39.00 -18.05 1.94
N ILE A 20 -38.21 -17.04 2.32
CA ILE A 20 -37.52 -16.15 1.37
C ILE A 20 -36.01 -16.36 1.48
N PRO A 21 -35.30 -16.57 0.36
CA PRO A 21 -33.84 -16.67 0.39
C PRO A 21 -33.22 -15.34 0.84
N PHE A 22 -32.32 -15.45 1.80
CA PHE A 22 -31.69 -14.31 2.47
C PHE A 22 -30.17 -14.38 2.32
N PHE A 23 -29.59 -13.40 1.65
CA PHE A 23 -28.16 -13.35 1.35
C PHE A 23 -27.46 -12.30 2.20
N ARG A 24 -26.30 -12.66 2.75
CA ARG A 24 -25.49 -11.79 3.61
C ARG A 24 -24.08 -11.63 3.05
N ARG A 25 -23.61 -10.39 2.88
CA ARG A 25 -22.24 -10.09 2.44
C ARG A 25 -21.52 -9.22 3.47
N LYS A 26 -20.37 -9.72 3.95
CA LYS A 26 -19.45 -8.93 4.79
C LYS A 26 -18.57 -8.06 3.88
N SER A 27 -18.77 -6.76 3.96
CA SER A 27 -17.90 -5.72 3.38
C SER A 27 -17.47 -4.76 4.49
N ASN A 28 -17.07 -3.52 4.18
CA ASN A 28 -16.86 -2.46 5.18
C ASN A 28 -18.13 -2.17 6.01
N LYS A 29 -19.30 -2.60 5.51
CA LYS A 29 -20.57 -2.63 6.23
C LYS A 29 -21.26 -3.98 5.98
N LEU A 30 -22.20 -4.34 6.86
CA LEU A 30 -23.08 -5.48 6.65
C LEU A 30 -24.10 -5.13 5.56
N VAL A 31 -24.14 -5.92 4.47
CA VAL A 31 -25.12 -5.75 3.39
C VAL A 31 -25.99 -7.00 3.32
N LEU A 32 -27.30 -6.78 3.25
CA LEU A 32 -28.34 -7.80 3.22
C LEU A 32 -29.08 -7.69 1.89
N SER A 33 -29.39 -8.83 1.28
CA SER A 33 -30.22 -8.92 0.07
C SER A 33 -31.28 -9.99 0.29
N ILE A 34 -32.50 -9.69 -0.15
CA ILE A 34 -33.68 -10.54 -0.03
C ILE A 34 -34.05 -10.94 -1.46
N GLY A 35 -34.26 -12.23 -1.71
CA GLY A 35 -34.69 -12.73 -3.04
C GLY A 35 -33.54 -12.98 -4.01
N GLU A 36 -32.54 -12.10 -4.08
CA GLU A 36 -31.44 -12.21 -5.06
C GLU A 36 -30.04 -12.31 -4.42
N PRO A 37 -29.16 -13.20 -4.92
CA PRO A 37 -27.77 -13.27 -4.48
C PRO A 37 -26.99 -12.02 -4.88
N PHE A 38 -25.95 -11.69 -4.12
CA PHE A 38 -25.06 -10.59 -4.49
C PHE A 38 -24.31 -10.91 -5.79
N PRO A 39 -24.09 -9.92 -6.67
CA PRO A 39 -23.22 -10.11 -7.82
C PRO A 39 -21.83 -10.52 -7.34
N GLU A 40 -21.18 -11.38 -8.12
CA GLU A 40 -19.80 -11.76 -7.90
C GLU A 40 -18.93 -10.50 -7.82
N LYS A 41 -18.00 -10.48 -6.86
CA LYS A 41 -17.08 -9.35 -6.77
C LYS A 41 -16.21 -9.37 -8.02
N PRO A 42 -15.95 -8.22 -8.66
CA PRO A 42 -14.99 -8.18 -9.75
C PRO A 42 -13.66 -8.72 -9.23
N PRO A 43 -12.92 -9.50 -10.05
CA PRO A 43 -11.61 -9.98 -9.68
C PRO A 43 -10.76 -8.77 -9.30
N LYS A 44 -10.09 -8.85 -8.14
CA LYS A 44 -9.17 -7.79 -7.73
C LYS A 44 -8.06 -7.71 -8.77
N ALA A 45 -7.82 -6.51 -9.30
CA ALA A 45 -6.68 -6.28 -10.17
C ALA A 45 -5.38 -6.68 -9.45
N PRO A 46 -4.42 -7.32 -10.14
CA PRO A 46 -3.14 -7.67 -9.54
C PRO A 46 -2.43 -6.40 -9.08
N VAL A 47 -2.00 -6.39 -7.82
CA VAL A 47 -1.26 -5.25 -7.26
C VAL A 47 0.19 -5.36 -7.73
N ILE A 48 0.61 -4.49 -8.64
CA ILE A 48 2.01 -4.39 -9.04
C ILE A 48 2.74 -3.55 -7.99
N PRO A 49 3.65 -4.14 -7.19
CA PRO A 49 4.37 -3.39 -6.16
C PRO A 49 5.32 -2.38 -6.82
N LYS A 50 5.32 -1.15 -6.30
CA LYS A 50 6.22 -0.09 -6.76
C LYS A 50 7.63 -0.32 -6.20
N ASN A 51 8.65 -0.10 -7.03
CA ASN A 51 10.04 -0.11 -6.57
C ASN A 51 10.35 1.20 -5.81
N ILE A 52 10.36 1.09 -4.49
CA ILE A 52 10.58 2.20 -3.55
C ILE A 52 12.02 2.73 -3.62
N VAL A 53 13.00 1.86 -3.89
CA VAL A 53 14.41 2.25 -4.01
C VAL A 53 14.61 3.07 -5.28
N ALA A 54 14.07 2.60 -6.41
CA ALA A 54 14.10 3.36 -7.66
C ALA A 54 13.38 4.71 -7.54
N GLU A 55 12.23 4.77 -6.84
CA GLU A 55 11.53 6.02 -6.54
C GLU A 55 12.42 6.97 -5.71
N ALA A 56 13.05 6.49 -4.65
CA ALA A 56 13.92 7.30 -3.81
C ALA A 56 15.13 7.84 -4.59
N LEU A 57 15.74 7.02 -5.46
CA LEU A 57 16.87 7.43 -6.29
C LEU A 57 16.49 8.55 -7.27
N LYS A 58 15.28 8.51 -7.83
CA LYS A 58 14.75 9.62 -8.67
C LYS A 58 14.63 10.92 -7.88
N PHE A 59 14.24 10.85 -6.61
CA PHE A 59 14.12 12.04 -5.77
C PHE A 59 15.50 12.58 -5.43
N GLN A 60 16.48 11.70 -5.19
CA GLN A 60 17.87 12.08 -4.96
C GLN A 60 18.49 12.71 -6.20
N SER A 61 18.27 12.16 -7.40
CA SER A 61 18.76 12.76 -8.64
C SER A 61 18.15 14.14 -8.85
N PHE A 62 16.85 14.29 -8.63
CA PHE A 62 16.18 15.59 -8.72
C PHE A 62 16.71 16.61 -7.71
N LEU A 63 17.12 16.20 -6.51
CA LEU A 63 17.76 17.09 -5.53
C LEU A 63 19.16 17.53 -5.97
N ASN A 64 19.89 16.64 -6.64
CA ASN A 64 21.25 16.88 -7.09
C ASN A 64 21.33 17.65 -8.41
N GLU A 65 20.25 17.68 -9.20
CA GLU A 65 20.13 18.54 -10.36
C GLU A 65 20.24 20.02 -9.94
N GLU A 66 21.32 20.68 -10.35
CA GLU A 66 21.53 22.09 -10.06
C GLU A 66 20.44 22.93 -10.75
N PRO A 67 19.64 23.72 -10.02
CA PRO A 67 18.78 24.70 -10.64
C PRO A 67 19.67 25.85 -11.12
N PHE A 68 20.01 25.84 -12.41
CA PHE A 68 20.63 26.98 -13.08
C PHE A 68 19.64 28.15 -13.08
N ARG A 69 19.69 29.00 -12.05
CA ARG A 69 19.15 30.36 -12.13
C ARG A 69 20.32 31.28 -12.45
N GLN A 70 20.42 31.69 -13.71
CA GLN A 70 21.20 32.86 -14.06
C GLN A 70 20.48 34.06 -13.47
N ASN A 71 21.04 34.65 -12.42
CA ASN A 71 20.66 36.00 -12.02
C ASN A 71 21.42 36.96 -12.94
N GLU A 72 20.77 38.01 -13.44
CA GLU A 72 21.32 39.03 -14.37
C GLU A 72 22.47 39.89 -13.79
N GLY A 73 23.15 39.43 -12.74
CA GLY A 73 24.22 40.14 -12.01
C GLY A 73 25.44 39.30 -11.66
N GLY A 74 25.73 38.23 -12.41
CA GLY A 74 27.04 37.52 -12.37
C GLY A 74 27.37 36.71 -11.10
N SER A 75 26.55 36.76 -10.04
CA SER A 75 26.74 35.94 -8.85
C SER A 75 25.99 34.61 -8.95
N VAL A 76 26.73 33.52 -9.15
CA VAL A 76 26.22 32.14 -9.16
C VAL A 76 25.98 31.70 -7.72
N LEU A 77 24.82 32.02 -7.17
CA LEU A 77 24.37 31.44 -5.92
C LEU A 77 23.87 30.01 -6.20
N ARG A 78 24.66 29.00 -5.81
CA ARG A 78 24.21 27.60 -5.80
C ARG A 78 22.99 27.48 -4.89
N ARG A 79 21.81 27.34 -5.47
CA ARG A 79 20.58 27.05 -4.73
C ARG A 79 20.40 25.54 -4.68
N THR A 80 20.64 24.92 -3.53
CA THR A 80 20.29 23.51 -3.32
C THR A 80 18.77 23.37 -3.33
N ARG A 81 18.23 22.47 -4.14
CA ARG A 81 16.78 22.17 -4.13
C ARG A 81 16.36 21.66 -2.77
N THR A 82 15.20 22.12 -2.28
CA THR A 82 14.68 21.71 -0.97
C THR A 82 13.74 20.51 -1.09
N TYR A 83 13.46 19.84 0.03
CA TYR A 83 12.49 18.73 0.05
C TYR A 83 11.07 19.17 -0.32
N GLU A 84 10.73 20.46 -0.15
CA GLU A 84 9.45 21.04 -0.56
C GLU A 84 9.34 21.13 -2.09
N GLU A 85 10.43 21.47 -2.77
CA GLU A 85 10.47 21.53 -4.23
C GLU A 85 10.32 20.13 -4.84
N VAL A 86 10.95 19.11 -4.24
CA VAL A 86 10.74 17.69 -4.60
C VAL A 86 9.29 17.28 -4.36
N ALA A 87 8.75 17.57 -3.19
CA ALA A 87 7.39 17.23 -2.81
C ALA A 87 6.36 17.80 -3.80
N ARG A 88 6.54 19.06 -4.19
CA ARG A 88 5.72 19.73 -5.20
C ARG A 88 5.90 19.12 -6.59
N HIS A 89 7.12 18.80 -7.00
CA HIS A 89 7.40 18.24 -8.32
C HIS A 89 6.80 16.84 -8.52
N PHE A 90 6.86 15.99 -7.49
CA PHE A 90 6.39 14.60 -7.56
C PHE A 90 4.97 14.39 -7.00
N ASP A 91 4.27 15.46 -6.60
CA ASP A 91 2.94 15.42 -5.98
C ASP A 91 2.86 14.47 -4.77
N VAL A 92 3.83 14.61 -3.87
CA VAL A 92 3.94 13.79 -2.64
C VAL A 92 4.15 14.68 -1.42
N SER A 93 3.88 14.15 -0.23
CA SER A 93 4.13 14.91 1.01
C SER A 93 5.63 15.02 1.32
N CYS A 94 6.04 16.12 1.95
CA CYS A 94 7.43 16.27 2.44
C CYS A 94 7.85 15.14 3.40
N ALA A 95 6.89 14.62 4.19
CA ALA A 95 7.12 13.47 5.06
C ALA A 95 7.50 12.21 4.27
N ARG A 96 6.87 11.99 3.10
CA ARG A 96 7.20 10.88 2.20
C ARG A 96 8.61 11.04 1.64
N VAL A 97 8.97 12.24 1.17
CA VAL A 97 10.32 12.54 0.67
C VAL A 97 11.37 12.25 1.75
N SER A 98 11.16 12.75 2.98
CA SER A 98 12.06 12.51 4.11
C SER A 98 12.24 11.02 4.44
N GLN A 99 11.15 10.25 4.44
CA GLN A 99 11.21 8.80 4.64
C GLN A 99 12.06 8.10 3.56
N LEU A 100 11.87 8.46 2.29
CA LEU A 100 12.63 7.89 1.18
C LEU A 100 14.12 8.25 1.25
N MET A 101 14.45 9.49 1.59
CA MET A 101 15.84 9.91 1.80
C MET A 101 16.48 9.19 2.98
N SER A 102 15.73 8.94 4.06
CA SER A 102 16.20 8.15 5.20
C SER A 102 16.50 6.70 4.83
N ILE A 103 15.71 6.11 3.93
CA ILE A 103 15.96 4.75 3.40
C ILE A 103 17.29 4.71 2.66
N LEU A 104 17.52 5.63 1.72
CA LEU A 104 18.78 5.66 0.95
C LEU A 104 20.01 5.88 1.82
N ARG A 105 19.91 6.77 2.82
CA ARG A 105 21.05 7.10 3.69
C ARG A 105 21.50 5.96 4.59
N ASN A 106 20.55 5.14 5.04
CA ASN A 106 20.79 4.17 6.10
C ASN A 106 20.92 2.73 5.59
N LEU A 107 20.42 2.41 4.40
CA LEU A 107 20.56 1.06 3.85
C LEU A 107 21.97 0.82 3.28
N PRO A 108 22.44 -0.43 3.26
CA PRO A 108 23.73 -0.77 2.65
C PRO A 108 23.73 -0.45 1.14
N GLU A 109 24.81 0.15 0.64
CA GLU A 109 24.94 0.51 -0.79
C GLU A 109 24.83 -0.71 -1.70
N SER A 110 25.49 -1.82 -1.31
CA SER A 110 25.41 -3.10 -2.02
C SER A 110 23.97 -3.62 -2.20
N PHE A 111 23.09 -3.33 -1.24
CA PHE A 111 21.68 -3.65 -1.34
C PHE A 111 20.95 -2.69 -2.28
N LEU A 112 21.22 -1.39 -2.20
CA LEU A 112 20.60 -0.37 -3.05
C LEU A 112 20.90 -0.62 -4.53
N ASP A 113 22.15 -0.96 -4.86
CA ASP A 113 22.56 -1.29 -6.24
C ASP A 113 21.78 -2.50 -6.76
N SER A 114 21.66 -3.56 -5.96
CA SER A 114 20.90 -4.76 -6.34
C SER A 114 19.40 -4.50 -6.53
N MET A 115 18.85 -3.47 -5.86
CA MET A 115 17.42 -3.17 -5.87
C MET A 115 17.03 -2.09 -6.88
N LYS A 116 17.97 -1.25 -7.32
CA LYS A 116 17.71 -0.15 -8.26
C LYS A 116 17.06 -0.65 -9.55
N ASP A 117 17.59 -1.73 -10.11
CA ASP A 117 17.14 -2.29 -11.39
C ASP A 117 16.16 -3.47 -11.21
N SER A 118 15.82 -3.81 -9.96
CA SER A 118 14.93 -4.92 -9.66
C SER A 118 13.50 -4.60 -10.08
N SER A 119 12.95 -5.46 -10.94
CA SER A 119 11.55 -5.43 -11.41
C SER A 119 10.76 -6.68 -10.99
N ASP A 120 11.37 -7.58 -10.20
CA ASP A 120 10.72 -8.80 -9.72
C ASP A 120 9.63 -8.45 -8.68
N PRO A 121 8.32 -8.66 -9.00
CA PRO A 121 7.23 -8.32 -8.10
C PRO A 121 7.36 -9.00 -6.73
N ASN A 122 7.88 -10.23 -6.68
CA ASN A 122 8.04 -10.96 -5.42
C ASN A 122 9.12 -10.36 -4.52
N VAL A 123 10.18 -9.79 -5.10
CA VAL A 123 11.19 -9.05 -4.33
C VAL A 123 10.60 -7.74 -3.81
N LEU A 124 9.86 -7.03 -4.66
CA LEU A 124 9.28 -5.74 -4.32
C LEU A 124 8.16 -5.85 -3.26
N THR A 125 7.42 -6.96 -3.21
CA THR A 125 6.44 -7.22 -2.13
C THR A 125 7.12 -7.46 -0.79
N ILE A 126 8.20 -8.24 -0.76
CA ILE A 126 8.97 -8.52 0.46
C ILE A 126 9.62 -7.24 0.97
N PHE A 127 10.31 -6.51 0.10
CA PHE A 127 10.96 -5.24 0.40
C PHE A 127 10.00 -4.05 0.20
N SER A 128 8.80 -4.16 0.75
CA SER A 128 7.83 -3.07 0.76
C SER A 128 8.35 -1.84 1.50
N GLY A 129 7.81 -0.65 1.20
CA GLY A 129 8.25 0.60 1.82
C GLY A 129 8.22 0.60 3.35
N ARG A 130 7.23 -0.07 3.97
CA ARG A 130 7.17 -0.21 5.44
C ARG A 130 8.33 -1.05 5.99
N GLN A 131 8.69 -2.14 5.29
CA GLN A 131 9.82 -2.97 5.68
C GLN A 131 11.14 -2.22 5.53
N LEU A 132 11.34 -1.51 4.41
CA LEU A 132 12.54 -0.71 4.19
C LEU A 132 12.71 0.38 5.25
N ILE A 133 11.63 1.08 5.63
CA ILE A 133 11.65 2.07 6.72
C ILE A 133 11.97 1.40 8.07
N ARG A 134 11.46 0.20 8.33
CA ARG A 134 11.77 -0.53 9.56
C ARG A 134 13.25 -0.90 9.63
N ILE A 135 13.82 -1.37 8.53
CA ILE A 135 15.23 -1.75 8.43
C ILE A 135 16.10 -0.49 8.55
N SER A 136 15.75 0.61 7.89
CA SER A 136 16.55 1.85 7.90
C SER A 136 16.66 2.47 9.29
N ARG A 137 15.72 2.18 10.21
CA ARG A 137 15.73 2.63 11.60
C ARG A 137 16.61 1.78 12.53
N LEU A 138 17.15 0.66 12.07
CA LEU A 138 18.04 -0.15 12.89
C LEU A 138 19.35 0.60 13.17
N ALA A 139 19.90 0.44 14.37
CA ALA A 139 21.03 1.25 14.85
C ALA A 139 22.33 1.05 14.05
N THR A 140 22.67 -0.21 13.72
CA THR A 140 23.96 -0.56 13.11
C THR A 140 23.79 -1.13 11.71
N LEU A 141 24.82 -0.94 10.86
CA LEU A 141 24.86 -1.48 9.50
C LEU A 141 24.72 -3.01 9.49
N GLU A 142 25.46 -3.70 10.36
CA GLU A 142 25.41 -5.17 10.49
C GLU A 142 24.00 -5.69 10.78
N ARG A 143 23.22 -4.99 11.63
CA ARG A 143 21.83 -5.37 11.91
C ARG A 143 20.93 -5.17 10.69
N ARG A 144 21.18 -4.14 9.88
CA ARG A 144 20.46 -3.88 8.63
C ARG A 144 20.75 -4.98 7.62
N GLU A 145 22.01 -5.32 7.42
CA GLU A 145 22.44 -6.41 6.53
C GLU A 145 21.86 -7.76 6.98
N LYS A 146 21.92 -8.07 8.27
CA LYS A 146 21.32 -9.29 8.83
C LYS A 146 19.80 -9.35 8.69
N ALA A 147 19.12 -8.20 8.77
CA ALA A 147 17.69 -8.14 8.51
C ALA A 147 17.36 -8.38 7.03
N ILE A 148 18.16 -7.81 6.13
CA ILE A 148 18.05 -8.00 4.68
C ILE A 148 18.31 -9.47 4.32
N SER A 149 19.36 -10.09 4.85
CA SER A 149 19.68 -11.50 4.56
C SER A 149 18.55 -12.43 4.99
N ARG A 150 18.02 -12.26 6.21
CA ARG A 150 16.85 -13.02 6.70
C ARG A 150 15.64 -12.91 5.78
N LEU A 151 15.40 -11.73 5.20
CA LEU A 151 14.29 -11.54 4.25
C LEU A 151 14.56 -12.21 2.89
N LYS A 152 15.81 -12.19 2.43
CA LYS A 152 16.23 -12.93 1.22
C LYS A 152 16.12 -14.44 1.42
N ASP A 153 16.52 -14.95 2.58
CA ASP A 153 16.43 -16.38 2.91
C ASP A 153 14.98 -16.84 2.98
N ARG A 154 14.10 -16.00 3.56
CA ARG A 154 12.65 -16.24 3.54
C ARG A 154 12.10 -16.32 2.11
N LYS A 155 12.59 -15.50 1.17
CA LYS A 155 12.24 -15.60 -0.25
C LYS A 155 12.63 -16.96 -0.81
N ALA A 156 13.89 -17.35 -0.62
CA ALA A 156 14.42 -18.63 -1.12
C ALA A 156 13.62 -19.82 -0.60
N PHE A 157 13.12 -19.72 0.64
CA PHE A 157 12.22 -20.71 1.22
C PHE A 157 10.84 -20.74 0.54
N ILE A 158 10.19 -19.58 0.35
CA ILE A 158 8.85 -19.51 -0.27
C ILE A 158 8.90 -19.96 -1.73
N SER A 159 9.91 -19.54 -2.50
CA SER A 159 10.06 -19.97 -3.90
C SER A 159 10.26 -21.49 -4.05
N ARG A 160 10.86 -22.15 -3.06
CA ARG A 160 11.03 -23.61 -3.05
C ARG A 160 9.74 -24.35 -2.76
N LEU A 161 8.81 -23.75 -2.01
CA LEU A 161 7.50 -24.35 -1.73
C LEU A 161 6.59 -24.29 -2.95
N GLU A 162 6.64 -23.20 -3.72
CA GLU A 162 5.83 -23.01 -4.94
C GLU A 162 6.28 -23.89 -6.10
N THR A 163 7.56 -24.30 -6.17
CA THR A 163 8.07 -25.23 -7.20
C THR A 163 7.78 -26.72 -6.94
N ASN A 164 7.29 -27.08 -5.74
CA ASN A 164 7.01 -28.47 -5.34
C ASN A 164 5.50 -28.78 -5.27
N CYS A 165 4.66 -27.95 -5.88
CA CYS A 165 3.22 -28.17 -6.07
C CYS A 165 2.89 -28.07 -7.55
#